data_AF-A0A428R9W5-F1
#
_entry.id   AF-A0A428R9W5-F1
#
_cell.length_a   1.000
_cell.length_b   1.000
_cell.length_c   1.000
_cell.angle_alpha   90.00
_cell.angle_beta   90.00
_cell.angle_gamma   90.00
#
_symmetry.space_group_name_H-M   'P 1'
#
loop_
_entity.id
_entity.type
_entity.pdbx_description
1 polymer ?
#
loop_
_entity_poly.entity_id
_entity_poly.type
_entity_poly.pdbx_seq_one_letter_code
_entity_poly.pdbx_strand_id
1 'polypeptide(L)'
;MKSLILALLAAAWVSAEDPPSSECKSKEAVASCLENVDPEKCNDDIPCLCAVYTEANNCFRSCPDDVEAKTYAETAEGFCNWGSDGADDTPE
;
A
#
# COMPACT_ATOMS: atom_id res chain seq x y z
N MET A 1 52.36 16.75 15.90
CA MET A 1 52.02 16.23 17.25
C MET A 1 50.52 16.36 17.43
N LYS A 2 49.83 15.25 17.76
CA LYS A 2 48.41 15.12 18.15
C LYS A 2 47.37 15.60 17.11
N SER A 3 46.27 14.92 16.81
CA SER A 3 45.59 13.73 17.36
C SER A 3 44.60 13.27 16.27
N LEU A 4 44.62 11.99 15.86
CA LEU A 4 43.57 10.97 16.17
C LEU A 4 42.16 11.43 15.73
N ILE A 5 41.69 11.10 14.52
CA ILE A 5 40.89 9.89 14.17
C ILE A 5 39.82 9.54 15.23
N LEU A 6 38.56 9.48 14.79
CA LEU A 6 37.35 8.78 15.29
C LEU A 6 36.17 9.76 15.37
N ALA A 7 35.02 9.57 14.72
CA ALA A 7 34.42 8.36 14.19
C ALA A 7 33.59 8.68 12.93
N LEU A 8 33.81 7.89 11.88
CA LEU A 8 32.80 7.67 10.85
C LEU A 8 31.62 6.98 11.53
N LEU A 9 30.51 7.70 11.72
CA LEU A 9 29.20 7.08 11.91
C LEU A 9 28.74 6.61 10.53
N ALA A 10 29.24 5.43 10.13
CA ALA A 10 28.59 4.61 9.13
C ALA A 10 27.26 4.12 9.72
N ALA A 11 26.23 4.94 9.53
CA ALA A 11 24.86 4.49 9.62
C ALA A 11 24.60 3.53 8.45
N ALA A 12 25.03 2.28 8.63
CA ALA A 12 24.46 1.16 7.92
C ALA A 12 23.04 0.97 8.48
N TRP A 13 22.09 1.71 7.94
CA TRP A 13 20.74 1.19 7.85
C TRP A 13 20.54 0.82 6.40
N VAL A 14 20.61 -0.49 6.18
CA VAL A 14 19.72 -1.22 5.27
C VAL A 14 18.41 -0.44 5.11
N SER A 15 18.34 0.41 4.09
CA SER A 15 17.33 0.17 3.07
C SER A 15 18.00 -0.93 2.24
N ALA A 16 17.65 -2.21 2.35
CA ALA A 16 16.41 -2.69 1.76
C ALA A 16 15.98 -1.77 0.61
N GLU A 17 16.90 -1.48 -0.32
CA GLU A 17 16.53 -1.61 -1.72
C GLU A 17 16.06 -3.06 -1.80
N ASP A 18 14.75 -3.25 -1.63
CA ASP A 18 14.12 -4.53 -1.92
C ASP A 18 14.71 -4.98 -3.26
N PRO A 19 15.24 -6.23 -3.35
CA PRO A 19 15.71 -6.75 -4.64
C PRO A 19 14.61 -6.47 -5.64
N PRO A 20 14.90 -5.98 -6.87
CA PRO A 20 13.87 -5.54 -7.81
C PRO A 20 12.81 -6.62 -7.84
N SER A 21 11.67 -6.33 -7.20
CA SER A 21 10.63 -7.29 -6.88
C SER A 21 10.25 -7.89 -8.20
N SER A 22 10.72 -9.12 -8.46
CA SER A 22 10.80 -9.77 -9.77
C SER A 22 9.84 -9.11 -10.75
N GLU A 23 10.32 -8.10 -11.51
CA GLU A 23 9.45 -7.09 -12.12
C GLU A 23 8.23 -7.78 -12.70
N CYS A 24 7.06 -7.54 -12.11
CA CYS A 24 5.87 -8.19 -12.59
C CYS A 24 5.78 -7.82 -14.08
N LYS A 25 5.78 -8.83 -14.96
CA LYS A 25 5.67 -8.62 -16.41
C LYS A 25 4.43 -7.80 -16.80
N SER A 26 3.51 -7.66 -15.85
CA SER A 26 2.24 -6.94 -15.93
C SER A 26 2.29 -5.53 -15.35
N LYS A 27 3.45 -4.95 -14.98
CA LYS A 27 3.50 -3.62 -14.32
C LYS A 27 2.77 -2.51 -15.10
N GLU A 28 2.84 -2.55 -16.44
CA GLU A 28 2.10 -1.61 -17.30
C GLU A 28 0.58 -1.86 -17.23
N ALA A 29 0.15 -3.11 -17.14
CA ALA A 29 -1.26 -3.46 -16.97
C ALA A 29 -1.78 -3.07 -15.57
N VAL A 30 -0.95 -3.21 -14.54
CA VAL A 30 -1.25 -2.76 -13.18
C VAL A 30 -1.36 -1.24 -13.14
N ALA A 31 -0.37 -0.52 -13.68
CA ALA A 31 -0.39 0.94 -13.75
C ALA A 31 -1.64 1.45 -14.48
N SER A 32 -1.96 0.87 -15.64
CA SER A 32 -3.17 1.23 -16.40
C SER A 32 -4.47 0.91 -15.66
N CYS A 33 -4.49 -0.14 -14.85
CA CYS A 33 -5.62 -0.45 -13.98
C CYS A 33 -5.76 0.59 -12.86
N LEU A 34 -4.66 0.95 -12.21
CA LEU A 34 -4.62 1.97 -11.14
C LEU A 34 -4.98 3.37 -11.63
N GLU A 35 -4.74 3.72 -12.89
CA GLU A 35 -5.20 5.00 -13.46
C GLU A 35 -6.73 5.18 -13.41
N ASN A 36 -7.49 4.09 -13.29
CA ASN A 36 -8.95 4.14 -13.15
C ASN A 36 -9.41 4.12 -11.68
N VAL A 37 -8.49 3.90 -10.74
CA VAL A 37 -8.73 3.88 -9.31
C VAL A 37 -8.55 5.29 -8.77
N ASP A 38 -9.67 5.93 -8.45
CA ASP A 38 -9.68 7.25 -7.85
C ASP A 38 -10.34 7.19 -6.46
N PRO A 39 -9.58 7.19 -5.36
CA PRO A 39 -10.12 7.22 -4.00
C PRO A 39 -10.65 8.61 -3.62
N GLU A 40 -10.19 9.68 -4.28
CA GLU A 40 -10.62 11.06 -3.98
C GLU A 40 -12.12 11.27 -4.26
N LYS A 41 -12.70 10.58 -5.27
CA LYS A 41 -14.16 10.60 -5.51
C LYS A 41 -15.00 10.15 -4.31
N CYS A 42 -14.43 9.38 -3.39
CA CYS A 42 -15.16 8.82 -2.26
C CYS A 42 -15.38 9.82 -1.13
N ASN A 43 -14.67 10.95 -1.06
CA ASN A 43 -14.83 11.98 -0.01
C ASN A 43 -14.95 11.39 1.41
N ASP A 44 -14.03 10.51 1.79
CA ASP A 44 -14.02 9.79 3.08
C ASP A 44 -15.21 8.83 3.33
N ASP A 45 -16.04 8.53 2.33
CA ASP A 45 -17.06 7.48 2.41
C ASP A 45 -16.40 6.10 2.52
N ILE A 46 -16.50 5.49 3.70
CA ILE A 46 -15.80 4.25 4.05
C ILE A 46 -16.20 3.06 3.17
N PRO A 47 -17.50 2.84 2.86
CA PRO A 47 -17.89 1.81 1.90
C PRO A 47 -17.31 2.04 0.49
N CYS A 48 -17.28 3.29 0.01
CA CYS A 48 -16.68 3.64 -1.28
C CYS A 48 -15.16 3.41 -1.27
N LEU A 49 -14.46 3.84 -0.21
CA LEU A 49 -13.02 3.63 -0.07
C LEU A 49 -12.68 2.13 -0.02
N CYS A 50 -13.43 1.33 0.73
CA CYS A 50 -13.32 -0.13 0.75
C CYS A 50 -13.40 -0.72 -0.67
N ALA A 51 -14.40 -0.31 -1.47
CA ALA A 51 -14.56 -0.78 -2.84
C ALA A 51 -13.40 -0.34 -3.75
N VAL A 52 -12.98 0.93 -3.67
CA VAL A 52 -11.87 1.47 -4.49
C VAL A 52 -10.54 0.78 -4.17
N TYR A 53 -10.20 0.61 -2.90
CA TYR A 53 -8.95 -0.08 -2.52
C TYR A 53 -9.00 -1.59 -2.81
N THR A 54 -10.18 -2.21 -2.77
CA THR A 54 -10.37 -3.60 -3.25
C THR A 54 -10.15 -3.71 -4.75
N GLU A 55 -10.63 -2.75 -5.54
CA GLU A 55 -10.40 -2.68 -6.98
C GLU A 55 -8.92 -2.47 -7.30
N ALA A 56 -8.25 -1.58 -6.55
CA ALA A 56 -6.81 -1.37 -6.64
C ALA A 56 -6.02 -2.66 -6.37
N ASN A 57 -6.35 -3.40 -5.31
CA ASN A 57 -5.73 -4.70 -5.03
C ASN A 57 -5.99 -5.71 -6.16
N ASN A 58 -7.18 -5.69 -6.76
CA ASN A 58 -7.49 -6.58 -7.90
C ASN A 58 -6.62 -6.32 -9.14
N CYS A 59 -6.11 -5.09 -9.31
CA CYS A 59 -5.14 -4.77 -10.37
C CYS A 59 -3.88 -5.65 -10.26
N PHE A 60 -3.49 -6.02 -9.05
CA PHE A 60 -2.31 -6.84 -8.76
C PHE A 60 -2.55 -8.35 -8.78
N ARG A 61 -3.72 -8.85 -9.22
CA ARG A 61 -3.98 -10.31 -9.31
C ARG A 61 -2.97 -11.07 -10.15
N SER A 62 -2.35 -10.40 -11.12
CA SER A 62 -1.29 -10.96 -11.97
C SER A 62 0.11 -10.83 -11.36
N CYS A 63 0.21 -10.20 -10.18
CA CYS A 63 1.43 -9.82 -9.45
C CYS A 63 1.26 -10.08 -7.94
N PRO A 64 0.99 -11.32 -7.50
CA PRO A 64 0.65 -11.61 -6.10
C PRO A 64 1.80 -11.39 -5.11
N ASP A 65 3.05 -11.42 -5.59
CA ASP A 65 4.25 -11.19 -4.76
C ASP A 65 4.66 -9.70 -4.71
N ASP A 66 3.86 -8.81 -5.29
CA ASP A 66 4.15 -7.38 -5.30
C ASP A 66 3.88 -6.76 -3.91
N VAL A 67 4.82 -5.93 -3.44
CA VAL A 67 4.74 -5.27 -2.12
C VAL A 67 3.57 -4.28 -2.07
N GLU A 68 3.28 -3.63 -3.20
CA GLU A 68 2.14 -2.71 -3.31
C GLU A 68 0.82 -3.47 -3.23
N ALA A 69 0.74 -4.68 -3.82
CA ALA A 69 -0.45 -5.53 -3.72
C ALA A 69 -0.85 -5.79 -2.27
N LYS A 70 0.14 -6.13 -1.43
CA LYS A 70 -0.09 -6.32 0.01
C LYS A 70 -0.60 -5.04 0.69
N THR A 71 -0.01 -3.89 0.34
CA THR A 71 -0.40 -2.59 0.91
C THR A 71 -1.85 -2.24 0.54
N TYR A 72 -2.25 -2.46 -0.71
CA TYR A 72 -3.63 -2.24 -1.17
C TYR A 72 -4.62 -3.21 -0.51
N ALA A 73 -4.24 -4.48 -0.32
CA ALA A 73 -5.05 -5.45 0.42
C ALA A 73 -5.26 -5.03 1.88
N GLU A 74 -4.19 -4.69 2.61
CA GLU A 74 -4.27 -4.26 4.01
C GLU A 74 -5.10 -2.97 4.16
N THR A 75 -4.96 -2.03 3.22
CA THR A 75 -5.75 -0.79 3.20
C THR A 75 -7.23 -1.04 2.93
N ALA A 76 -7.54 -1.91 1.95
CA ALA A 76 -8.91 -2.32 1.67
C ALA A 76 -9.54 -2.98 2.90
N GLU A 77 -8.85 -3.93 3.53
CA GLU A 77 -9.31 -4.58 4.76
C GLU A 77 -9.60 -3.57 5.88
N GLY A 78 -8.72 -2.58 6.07
CA GLY A 78 -8.92 -1.51 7.04
C GLY A 78 -10.25 -0.76 6.84
N PHE A 79 -10.52 -0.29 5.61
CA PHE A 79 -11.78 0.41 5.31
C PHE A 79 -13.00 -0.53 5.33
N CYS A 80 -12.88 -1.74 4.80
CA CYS A 80 -13.97 -2.70 4.75
C CYS A 80 -14.38 -3.19 6.15
N ASN A 81 -13.42 -3.34 7.06
CA ASN A 81 -13.72 -3.67 8.46
C ASN A 81 -14.31 -2.47 9.18
N TRP A 82 -13.77 -1.26 8.98
CA TRP A 82 -14.29 -0.06 9.64
C TRP A 82 -15.72 0.28 9.23
N GLY A 83 -16.08 0.06 7.96
CA GLY A 83 -17.45 0.18 7.48
C GLY A 83 -18.41 -0.86 8.04
N SER A 84 -17.88 -1.99 8.53
CA SER A 84 -18.65 -3.04 9.21
C SER A 84 -18.82 -2.75 10.71
N ASP A 85 -17.83 -2.13 11.35
CA ASP A 85 -17.87 -1.75 12.76
C ASP A 85 -18.73 -0.49 13.02
N GLY A 86 -18.87 0.40 12.03
CA GLY A 86 -19.68 1.63 12.13
C GLY A 86 -21.19 1.44 11.89
N ALA A 87 -21.64 0.23 11.59
CA ALA A 87 -23.07 -0.07 11.40
C ALA A 87 -23.80 -0.41 12.72
N ASP A 88 -23.07 -0.56 13.83
CA ASP A 88 -23.62 -1.00 15.14
C ASP A 88 -23.91 0.15 16.14
N ASP A 89 -23.66 1.42 15.79
CA ASP A 89 -24.02 2.57 16.65
C ASP A 89 -25.37 3.20 16.24
N THR A 90 -26.43 2.39 16.17
CA THR A 90 -27.82 2.90 16.21
C THR A 90 -28.21 3.11 17.68
N PRO A 91 -28.39 4.34 18.18
CA PRO A 91 -28.89 4.55 19.53
C PRO A 91 -30.37 4.14 19.58
N GLU A 92 -30.73 3.22 20.49
CA GLU A 92 -32.12 2.93 20.88
C GLU A 92 -32.78 4.12 21.59
#